data_AF-A0A1A8GEF2-F1
#
_entry.id   AF-A0A1A8GEF2-F1
#
_cell.length_a   1.000
_cell.length_b   1.000
_cell.length_c   1.000
_cell.angle_alpha   90.00
_cell.angle_beta   90.00
_cell.angle_gamma   90.00
#
_symmetry.space_group_name_H-M   'P 1'
#
loop_
_entity.id
_entity.type
_entity.pdbx_description
1 polymer ?
#
loop_
_entity_poly.entity_id
_entity_poly.type
_entity_poly.pdbx_seq_one_letter_code
_entity_poly.pdbx_strand_id
1 'polypeptide(L)'
;MAGVWTHLEVLRRALKMDSVRETGRQYPVSCCLLLGLASLTVLLNRYLHILMMFWSLLAGAMAFYCMLGPESLLPNFIFTVKQRNKRREPGLFPLGHSCTVCGKVKCRRHRTALLLENFQPWLDLKVRSKVDALVAEVFKLVLEKFVYPWYRDITQDEGCLDEVRMIFRFFASVLIRRAQKVDVPAVFMDRVMKTVMKHIEIMANARVKVGNGESLEKAALEEYGSDLHVALQSRKDELLYLRKLTEMLFPFLLPPKATDCRSLALLLREVMAGSVVLPTMDFMADPDTVNLMVLIFVDQTPPEEATEAPSPLVPFLHRYADASARKPSVLKLELKDIREQQDLLFRFINFLKQEGAVHVLQFCLAAEEFNDKILSPELSDSELQRLHGEVVHIYHTYCLDESFDKIRFDSFITEDIRSIAEGPYSDVVKLQTMRCLFEAYEHVLSLLEKVFTPMFCH
;
A
#
# COMPACT_ATOMS: atom_id res chain seq x y z
N MET A 1 23.09 54.57 91.07
CA MET A 1 21.72 54.37 90.56
C MET A 1 21.06 55.64 89.96
N ALA A 2 21.73 56.82 89.95
CA ALA A 2 21.16 58.04 89.35
C ALA A 2 21.51 58.27 87.85
N GLY A 3 22.62 57.71 87.34
CA GLY A 3 23.09 57.97 85.97
C GLY A 3 22.46 57.11 84.84
N VAL A 4 21.78 56.01 85.18
CA VAL A 4 21.10 55.17 84.16
C VAL A 4 19.79 55.82 83.71
N TRP A 5 19.09 56.48 84.63
CA TRP A 5 17.84 57.19 84.35
C TRP A 5 18.05 58.37 83.39
N THR A 6 19.15 59.11 83.53
CA THR A 6 19.47 60.23 82.64
C THR A 6 19.82 59.78 81.23
N HIS A 7 20.57 58.69 81.06
CA HIS A 7 20.84 58.12 79.73
C HIS A 7 19.59 57.58 79.04
N LEU A 8 18.68 56.97 79.80
CA LEU A 8 17.43 56.43 79.27
C LEU A 8 16.47 57.56 78.83
N GLU A 9 16.46 58.68 79.55
CA GLU A 9 15.73 59.89 79.15
C GLU A 9 16.30 60.55 77.89
N VAL A 10 17.63 60.58 77.74
CA VAL A 10 18.28 61.11 76.54
C VAL A 10 17.98 60.24 75.32
N LEU A 11 18.00 58.91 75.47
CA LEU A 11 17.63 57.96 74.42
C LEU A 11 16.16 58.11 74.02
N ARG A 12 15.26 58.29 75.00
CA ARG A 12 13.83 58.51 74.78
C ARG A 12 13.55 59.79 73.99
N ARG A 13 14.27 60.89 74.30
CA ARG A 13 14.19 62.15 73.54
C ARG A 13 14.81 62.05 72.16
N ALA A 14 15.94 61.34 72.01
CA ALA A 14 16.64 61.18 70.74
C ALA A 14 15.81 60.39 69.70
N LEU A 15 15.06 59.37 70.15
CA LEU A 15 14.21 58.56 69.26
C LEU A 15 12.82 59.16 68.97
N LYS A 16 12.48 60.37 69.46
CA LYS A 16 11.14 60.97 69.33
C LYS A 16 10.01 59.97 69.61
N MET A 17 10.21 59.02 70.53
CA MET A 17 9.24 57.96 70.82
C MET A 17 7.92 58.53 71.33
N ASP A 18 7.98 59.66 72.03
CA ASP A 18 6.78 60.36 72.50
C ASP A 18 5.97 60.92 71.32
N SER A 19 6.61 61.42 70.25
CA SER A 19 5.92 61.89 69.03
C SER A 19 5.27 60.76 68.23
N VAL A 20 5.91 59.58 68.14
CA VAL A 20 5.32 58.39 67.51
C VAL A 20 4.15 57.86 68.34
N ARG A 21 4.28 57.91 69.67
CA ARG A 21 3.21 57.52 70.61
C ARG A 21 2.04 58.52 70.59
N GLU A 22 2.30 59.81 70.48
CA GLU A 22 1.28 60.85 70.32
C GLU A 22 0.54 60.67 68.99
N THR A 23 1.26 60.41 67.89
CA THR A 23 0.67 60.21 66.55
C THR A 23 -0.18 58.94 66.50
N GLY A 24 0.27 57.85 67.14
CA GLY A 24 -0.52 56.63 67.32
C GLY A 24 -1.75 56.80 68.21
N ARG A 25 -1.72 57.73 69.17
CA ARG A 25 -2.86 58.06 70.04
C ARG A 25 -3.88 58.98 69.36
N GLN A 26 -3.42 59.83 68.46
CA GLN A 26 -4.26 60.81 67.77
C GLN A 26 -4.97 60.22 66.53
N TYR A 27 -4.42 59.15 65.93
CA TYR A 27 -5.05 58.42 64.82
C TYR A 27 -4.88 56.90 64.96
N PRO A 28 -5.53 56.24 65.93
CA PRO A 28 -5.36 54.81 66.18
C PRO A 28 -5.81 53.94 65.00
N VAL A 29 -6.86 54.36 64.29
CA VAL A 29 -7.41 53.60 63.15
C VAL A 29 -6.46 53.58 61.95
N SER A 30 -5.81 54.71 61.62
CA SER A 30 -4.87 54.75 60.49
C SER A 30 -3.60 53.95 60.78
N CYS A 31 -3.12 53.95 62.04
CA CYS A 31 -1.97 53.16 62.45
C CYS A 31 -2.28 51.65 62.39
N CYS A 32 -3.45 51.22 62.87
CA CYS A 32 -3.91 49.83 62.74
C CYS A 32 -4.08 49.41 61.27
N LEU A 33 -4.62 50.28 60.42
CA LEU A 33 -4.75 50.02 58.97
C LEU A 33 -3.38 49.87 58.30
N LEU A 34 -2.42 50.75 58.59
CA LEU A 34 -1.07 50.67 58.03
C LEU A 34 -0.32 49.41 58.49
N LEU A 35 -0.44 49.04 59.77
CA LEU A 35 0.13 47.79 60.29
C LEU A 35 -0.55 46.56 59.69
N GLY A 36 -1.87 46.61 59.49
CA GLY A 36 -2.62 45.56 58.82
C GLY A 36 -2.21 45.39 57.36
N LEU A 37 -2.08 46.49 56.62
CA LEU A 37 -1.61 46.49 55.23
C LEU A 37 -0.16 45.98 55.13
N ALA A 38 0.73 46.39 56.04
CA ALA A 38 2.11 45.91 56.08
C ALA A 38 2.19 44.40 56.44
N SER A 39 1.35 43.92 57.34
CA SER A 39 1.26 42.50 57.66
C SER A 39 0.73 41.69 56.47
N LEU A 40 -0.29 42.20 55.78
CA LEU A 40 -0.87 41.57 54.61
C LEU A 40 0.11 41.50 53.43
N THR A 41 0.90 42.55 53.19
CA THR A 41 1.93 42.54 52.14
C THR A 41 3.06 41.57 52.45
N VAL A 42 3.48 41.45 53.72
CA VAL A 42 4.47 40.45 54.14
C VAL A 42 3.95 39.02 53.98
N LEU A 43 2.68 38.77 54.35
CA LEU A 43 2.03 37.48 54.14
C LEU A 43 1.93 37.15 52.65
N LEU A 44 1.45 38.08 51.82
CA LEU A 44 1.34 37.89 50.37
C LEU A 44 2.71 37.59 49.73
N ASN A 45 3.76 38.32 50.15
CA ASN A 45 5.11 38.08 49.64
C ASN A 45 5.67 36.71 50.07
N ARG A 46 5.31 36.23 51.26
CA ARG A 46 5.67 34.87 51.71
C ARG A 46 5.00 33.77 50.89
N TYR A 47 3.75 33.97 50.47
CA TYR A 47 3.00 32.97 49.68
C TYR A 47 3.18 33.10 48.15
N LEU A 48 3.73 34.23 47.67
CA LEU A 48 4.02 34.45 46.24
C LEU A 48 4.97 33.39 45.66
N HIS A 49 5.97 32.95 46.42
CA HIS A 49 6.88 31.88 45.99
C HIS A 49 6.17 30.53 45.79
N ILE A 50 5.19 30.21 46.64
CA ILE A 50 4.40 28.98 46.54
C ILE A 50 3.50 29.05 45.30
N LEU A 51 2.88 30.20 45.06
CA LEU A 51 2.07 30.44 43.87
C LEU A 51 2.92 30.34 42.59
N MET A 52 4.12 30.93 42.56
CA MET A 52 5.05 30.81 41.43
C MET A 52 5.48 29.35 41.17
N MET A 53 5.78 28.57 42.22
CA MET A 53 6.09 27.15 42.07
C MET A 53 4.92 26.40 41.43
N PHE A 54 3.69 26.63 41.87
CA PHE A 54 2.50 26.02 41.29
C PHE A 54 2.31 26.39 39.82
N TRP A 55 2.43 27.67 39.46
CA TRP A 55 2.31 28.10 38.06
C TRP A 55 3.44 27.58 37.17
N SER A 56 4.67 27.43 37.71
CA SER A 56 5.78 26.84 36.97
C SER A 56 5.56 25.35 36.69
N LEU A 57 4.99 24.61 37.65
CA LEU A 57 4.63 23.20 37.48
C LEU A 57 3.50 23.05 36.45
N LEU A 58 2.47 23.90 36.54
CA LEU A 58 1.37 23.90 35.58
C LEU A 58 1.84 24.25 34.16
N ALA A 59 2.70 25.26 34.02
CA ALA A 59 3.30 25.62 32.75
C ALA A 59 4.17 24.48 32.18
N GLY A 60 4.93 23.78 33.02
CA GLY A 60 5.70 22.60 32.63
C GLY A 60 4.81 21.44 32.17
N ALA A 61 3.73 21.15 32.90
CA ALA A 61 2.75 20.12 32.53
C ALA A 61 2.03 20.46 31.21
N MET A 62 1.65 21.73 31.01
CA MET A 62 1.04 22.20 29.76
C MET A 62 2.02 22.14 28.58
N ALA A 63 3.28 22.54 28.78
CA ALA A 63 4.31 22.42 27.75
C ALA A 63 4.58 20.95 27.38
N PHE A 64 4.65 20.07 28.36
CA PHE A 64 4.80 18.63 28.16
C PHE A 64 3.60 18.03 27.40
N TYR A 65 2.37 18.41 27.77
CA TYR A 65 1.16 17.99 27.09
C TYR A 65 1.11 18.49 25.63
N CYS A 66 1.52 19.73 25.36
CA CYS A 66 1.58 20.26 23.99
C CYS A 66 2.67 19.60 23.13
N MET A 67 3.79 19.19 23.73
CA MET A 67 4.88 18.48 23.03
C MET A 67 4.55 17.01 22.73
N LEU A 68 3.71 16.37 23.53
CA LEU A 68 3.31 14.96 23.35
C LEU A 68 1.90 14.79 22.76
N GLY A 69 1.16 15.89 22.61
CA GLY A 69 -0.16 15.91 22.02
C GLY A 69 -0.10 15.54 20.53
N PRO A 70 -0.94 14.60 20.05
CA PRO A 70 -0.89 14.09 18.67
C PRO A 70 -1.29 15.11 17.58
N GLU A 71 -1.66 16.34 17.94
CA GLU A 71 -2.30 17.34 17.06
C GLU A 71 -1.71 18.77 17.20
N SER A 72 -0.44 18.94 17.60
CA SER A 72 0.15 20.28 17.75
C SER A 72 0.90 20.77 16.49
N LEU A 73 0.63 22.02 16.11
CA LEU A 73 1.12 22.73 14.91
C LEU A 73 2.64 23.04 14.93
N LEU A 74 3.40 22.53 15.89
CA LEU A 74 4.84 22.72 15.99
C LEU A 74 5.57 21.44 15.56
N PRO A 75 6.65 21.55 14.79
CA PRO A 75 7.38 20.38 14.29
C PRO A 75 7.92 19.56 15.47
N ASN A 76 7.48 18.30 15.58
CA ASN A 76 7.98 17.33 16.54
C ASN A 76 9.50 17.13 16.36
N PHE A 77 10.31 17.69 17.25
CA PHE A 77 11.78 17.55 17.21
C PHE A 77 12.29 16.17 17.65
N ILE A 78 11.44 15.34 18.27
CA ILE A 78 11.84 14.05 18.88
C ILE A 78 11.50 12.86 17.99
N PHE A 79 10.63 13.03 16.98
CA PHE A 79 10.37 12.03 15.96
C PHE A 79 10.63 12.62 14.57
N THR A 80 11.90 12.73 14.20
CA THR A 80 12.30 12.89 12.79
C THR A 80 12.14 11.58 12.02
N VAL A 81 11.02 10.88 12.18
CA VAL A 81 10.56 9.94 11.16
C VAL A 81 9.78 10.81 10.19
N LYS A 82 10.49 11.26 9.15
CA LYS A 82 9.90 11.96 8.01
C LYS A 82 8.83 11.03 7.45
N GLN A 83 7.58 11.22 7.86
CA GLN A 83 6.45 10.50 7.29
C GLN A 83 6.38 10.99 5.85
N ARG A 84 7.00 10.22 4.96
CA ARG A 84 6.89 10.43 3.54
C ARG A 84 5.42 10.21 3.26
N ASN A 85 4.66 11.30 3.18
CA ASN A 85 3.28 11.31 2.73
C ASN A 85 3.28 10.77 1.29
N LYS A 86 3.39 9.45 1.15
CA LYS A 86 3.00 8.74 -0.04
C LYS A 86 1.54 9.11 -0.20
N ARG A 87 1.23 9.86 -1.26
CA ARG A 87 -0.13 10.00 -1.76
C ARG A 87 -0.83 8.66 -1.54
N ARG A 88 -1.96 8.67 -0.82
CA ARG A 88 -2.86 7.52 -0.74
C ARG A 88 -3.35 7.27 -2.16
N GLU A 89 -2.56 6.53 -2.94
CA GLU A 89 -3.05 5.92 -4.16
C GLU A 89 -4.09 4.89 -3.74
N PRO A 90 -5.27 4.85 -4.41
CA PRO A 90 -6.31 3.89 -4.09
C PRO A 90 -5.70 2.48 -4.00
N GLY A 91 -6.08 1.68 -3.00
CA GLY A 91 -5.63 0.29 -2.81
C GLY A 91 -5.71 -0.55 -4.08
N LEU A 92 -5.11 -1.73 -4.13
CA LEU A 92 -5.63 -2.72 -5.08
C LEU A 92 -6.99 -3.19 -4.52
N PHE A 93 -8.03 -3.21 -5.36
CA PHE A 93 -9.44 -3.39 -4.97
C PHE A 93 -10.11 -2.27 -4.13
N PRO A 94 -10.13 -0.99 -4.55
CA PRO A 94 -11.12 -0.02 -4.10
C PRO A 94 -12.26 0.03 -5.12
N LEU A 95 -13.50 0.24 -4.67
CA LEU A 95 -14.53 0.74 -5.57
C LEU A 95 -14.08 2.12 -6.09
N GLY A 96 -13.44 2.16 -7.26
CA GLY A 96 -13.13 3.37 -8.03
C GLY A 96 -11.71 3.42 -8.58
N HIS A 97 -11.52 3.15 -9.88
CA HIS A 97 -11.58 4.05 -11.04
C HIS A 97 -10.18 4.54 -11.42
N SER A 98 -9.48 3.84 -12.31
CA SER A 98 -8.60 4.47 -13.31
C SER A 98 -8.98 3.86 -14.65
N CYS A 99 -9.25 4.71 -15.63
CA CYS A 99 -9.68 4.24 -16.94
C CYS A 99 -8.48 3.65 -17.69
N THR A 100 -8.57 2.43 -18.22
CA THR A 100 -7.50 1.79 -19.01
C THR A 100 -7.26 2.43 -20.38
N VAL A 101 -8.27 3.14 -20.86
CA VAL A 101 -8.34 3.84 -22.15
C VAL A 101 -7.62 5.19 -21.99
N CYS A 102 -8.00 6.01 -21.01
CA CYS A 102 -7.44 7.36 -20.83
C CYS A 102 -6.54 7.60 -19.61
N GLY A 103 -6.35 6.64 -18.71
CA GLY A 103 -5.49 6.72 -17.51
C GLY A 103 -6.03 7.59 -16.36
N LYS A 104 -7.20 8.22 -16.50
CA LYS A 104 -7.74 9.17 -15.50
C LYS A 104 -8.50 8.46 -14.36
N VAL A 105 -8.30 8.95 -13.13
CA VAL A 105 -8.82 8.36 -11.87
C VAL A 105 -10.33 8.59 -11.65
N LYS A 106 -10.98 9.42 -12.47
CA LYS A 106 -12.42 9.73 -12.39
C LYS A 106 -13.00 9.99 -13.78
N CYS A 107 -12.86 9.01 -14.69
CA CYS A 107 -13.50 9.12 -15.99
C CYS A 107 -15.02 8.89 -15.84
N ARG A 108 -15.84 9.89 -16.19
CA ARG A 108 -17.31 9.76 -16.28
C ARG A 108 -17.78 9.25 -17.65
N ARG A 109 -16.89 9.25 -18.65
CA ARG A 109 -17.20 8.97 -20.07
C ARG A 109 -17.05 7.48 -20.41
N HIS A 110 -15.97 6.86 -19.94
CA HIS A 110 -15.80 5.41 -20.00
C HIS A 110 -16.46 4.77 -18.81
N ARG A 111 -17.22 3.69 -19.03
CA ARG A 111 -17.58 2.80 -17.94
C ARG A 111 -16.30 2.42 -17.20
N THR A 112 -16.41 2.33 -15.89
CA THR A 112 -15.28 1.98 -15.03
C THR A 112 -14.69 0.66 -15.47
N ALA A 113 -13.56 0.81 -16.16
CA ALA A 113 -12.49 -0.11 -16.41
C ALA A 113 -12.74 -1.57 -16.00
N LEU A 114 -12.69 -2.42 -17.01
CA LEU A 114 -11.70 -3.48 -17.04
C LEU A 114 -10.38 -2.91 -16.52
N LEU A 115 -10.19 -2.90 -15.20
CA LEU A 115 -8.92 -2.54 -14.59
C LEU A 115 -7.99 -3.65 -15.04
N LEU A 116 -7.17 -3.37 -16.05
CA LEU A 116 -6.20 -4.36 -16.48
C LEU A 116 -5.31 -4.76 -15.29
N GLU A 117 -5.12 -3.88 -14.30
CA GLU A 117 -4.52 -4.22 -12.99
C GLU A 117 -5.33 -5.23 -12.14
N ASN A 118 -6.65 -5.31 -12.29
CA ASN A 118 -7.51 -6.32 -11.65
C ASN A 118 -7.42 -7.69 -12.33
N PHE A 119 -6.90 -7.77 -13.56
CA PHE A 119 -6.64 -9.04 -14.26
C PHE A 119 -5.13 -9.34 -14.36
N GLN A 120 -4.30 -8.30 -14.33
CA GLN A 120 -2.85 -8.26 -14.48
C GLN A 120 -2.19 -7.28 -13.49
N PRO A 121 -2.26 -7.57 -12.18
CA PRO A 121 -1.69 -6.73 -11.13
C PRO A 121 -0.16 -6.57 -11.21
N TRP A 122 0.52 -7.33 -12.07
CA TRP A 122 1.96 -7.25 -12.31
C TRP A 122 2.38 -6.14 -13.30
N LEU A 123 1.45 -5.45 -13.96
CA LEU A 123 1.78 -4.32 -14.84
C LEU A 123 2.55 -3.25 -14.06
N ASP A 124 3.60 -2.67 -14.66
CA ASP A 124 4.49 -1.68 -14.02
C ASP A 124 5.15 -2.11 -12.69
N LEU A 125 4.95 -3.34 -12.24
CA LEU A 125 5.56 -3.87 -11.02
C LEU A 125 6.95 -4.43 -11.35
N LYS A 126 7.97 -3.60 -11.11
CA LYS A 126 9.37 -3.98 -11.30
C LYS A 126 10.03 -4.31 -9.97
N VAL A 127 10.65 -5.48 -9.88
CA VAL A 127 11.33 -5.98 -8.68
C VAL A 127 12.78 -6.35 -9.05
N ARG A 128 13.69 -6.31 -8.08
CA ARG A 128 15.08 -6.75 -8.27
C ARG A 128 15.09 -8.22 -8.69
N SER A 129 15.90 -8.58 -9.70
CA SER A 129 15.92 -9.93 -10.26
C SER A 129 16.23 -11.03 -9.25
N LYS A 130 17.07 -10.77 -8.23
CA LYS A 130 17.32 -11.75 -7.16
C LYS A 130 16.07 -12.05 -6.34
N VAL A 131 15.29 -11.02 -5.98
CA VAL A 131 14.03 -11.19 -5.23
C VAL A 131 13.00 -11.92 -6.08
N ASP A 132 12.90 -11.56 -7.37
CA ASP A 132 12.04 -12.25 -8.33
C ASP A 132 12.34 -13.75 -8.41
N ALA A 133 13.62 -14.12 -8.51
CA ALA A 133 14.05 -15.51 -8.57
C ALA A 133 13.71 -16.30 -7.29
N LEU A 134 13.93 -15.70 -6.11
CA LEU A 134 13.62 -16.33 -4.83
C LEU A 134 12.11 -16.57 -4.67
N VAL A 135 11.27 -15.59 -5.04
CA VAL A 135 9.81 -15.76 -4.99
C VAL A 135 9.35 -16.83 -5.99
N ALA A 136 9.93 -16.85 -7.20
CA ALA A 136 9.64 -17.89 -8.19
C ALA A 136 10.03 -19.29 -7.69
N GLU A 137 11.16 -19.41 -6.99
CA GLU A 137 11.62 -20.66 -6.39
C GLU A 137 10.67 -21.15 -5.30
N VAL A 138 10.20 -20.27 -4.42
CA VAL A 138 9.19 -20.62 -3.40
C VAL A 138 7.94 -21.20 -4.06
N PHE A 139 7.39 -20.53 -5.08
CA PHE A 139 6.20 -21.05 -5.77
C PHE A 139 6.46 -22.33 -6.56
N LYS A 140 7.67 -22.51 -7.10
CA LYS A 140 8.07 -23.76 -7.74
C LYS A 140 8.10 -24.91 -6.72
N LEU A 141 8.68 -24.70 -5.54
CA LEU A 141 8.70 -25.68 -4.45
C LEU A 141 7.29 -26.02 -3.96
N VAL A 142 6.39 -25.03 -3.90
CA VAL A 142 4.97 -25.26 -3.55
C VAL A 142 4.31 -26.18 -4.58
N LEU A 143 4.50 -25.94 -5.88
CA LEU A 143 3.95 -26.83 -6.92
C LEU A 143 4.58 -28.23 -6.86
N GLU A 144 5.90 -28.32 -6.72
CA GLU A 144 6.63 -29.59 -6.70
C GLU A 144 6.26 -30.49 -5.52
N LYS A 145 6.08 -29.91 -4.33
CA LYS A 145 5.79 -30.67 -3.11
C LYS A 145 4.31 -30.97 -2.92
N PHE A 146 3.43 -30.07 -3.36
CA PHE A 146 2.02 -30.13 -2.98
C PHE A 146 1.03 -30.32 -4.13
N VAL A 147 1.45 -30.10 -5.38
CA VAL A 147 0.57 -30.24 -6.55
C VAL A 147 1.02 -31.38 -7.45
N TYR A 148 2.28 -31.38 -7.88
CA TYR A 148 2.81 -32.39 -8.81
C TYR A 148 2.68 -33.85 -8.36
N PRO A 149 2.84 -34.20 -7.08
CA PRO A 149 2.82 -35.61 -6.67
C PRO A 149 1.49 -36.30 -7.00
N TRP A 150 0.35 -35.65 -6.76
CA TRP A 150 -0.96 -36.23 -7.04
C TRP A 150 -1.49 -35.83 -8.42
N TYR A 151 -1.10 -34.67 -8.96
CA TYR A 151 -1.63 -34.19 -10.24
C TYR A 151 -1.14 -35.04 -11.41
N ARG A 152 0.13 -35.47 -11.38
CA ARG A 152 0.73 -36.34 -12.40
C ARG A 152 0.10 -37.74 -12.47
N ASP A 153 -0.47 -38.20 -11.36
CA ASP A 153 -1.20 -39.47 -11.31
C ASP A 153 -2.58 -39.37 -12.00
N ILE A 154 -3.13 -38.16 -12.13
CA ILE A 154 -4.45 -37.91 -12.73
C ILE A 154 -4.30 -37.53 -14.20
N THR A 155 -3.37 -36.63 -14.54
CA THR A 155 -3.20 -36.13 -15.91
C THR A 155 -1.76 -35.71 -16.20
N GLN A 156 -1.38 -35.78 -17.47
CA GLN A 156 -0.11 -35.27 -18.00
C GLN A 156 -0.24 -33.88 -18.63
N ASP A 157 -1.44 -33.31 -18.65
CA ASP A 157 -1.69 -31.96 -19.16
C ASP A 157 -1.19 -30.91 -18.17
N GLU A 158 -0.33 -29.98 -18.61
CA GLU A 158 0.20 -28.91 -17.75
C GLU A 158 -0.68 -27.63 -17.77
N GLY A 159 -1.75 -27.60 -18.58
CA GLY A 159 -2.58 -26.40 -18.76
C GLY A 159 -3.21 -25.88 -17.45
N CYS A 160 -3.74 -26.78 -16.60
CA CYS A 160 -4.25 -26.38 -15.28
C CYS A 160 -3.15 -25.84 -14.37
N LEU A 161 -1.95 -26.40 -14.45
CA LEU A 161 -0.81 -25.95 -13.65
C LEU A 161 -0.33 -24.56 -14.08
N ASP A 162 -0.43 -24.26 -15.37
CA ASP A 162 -0.14 -22.93 -15.90
C ASP A 162 -1.16 -21.88 -15.41
N GLU A 163 -2.44 -22.23 -15.33
CA GLU A 163 -3.44 -21.38 -14.67
C GLU A 163 -3.11 -21.15 -13.19
N VAL A 164 -2.71 -22.19 -12.45
CA VAL A 164 -2.28 -22.04 -11.04
C VAL A 164 -1.05 -21.14 -10.91
N ARG A 165 -0.07 -21.22 -11.83
CA ARG A 165 1.09 -20.33 -11.86
C ARG A 165 0.68 -18.87 -12.11
N MET A 166 -0.22 -18.65 -13.05
CA MET A 166 -0.79 -17.32 -13.31
C MET A 166 -1.52 -16.77 -12.09
N ILE A 167 -2.25 -17.62 -11.37
CA ILE A 167 -2.92 -17.26 -10.12
C ILE A 167 -1.90 -16.92 -9.01
N PHE A 168 -0.80 -17.65 -8.88
CA PHE A 168 0.27 -17.29 -7.93
C PHE A 168 0.93 -15.97 -8.27
N ARG A 169 1.21 -15.72 -9.55
CA ARG A 169 1.70 -14.41 -10.02
C ARG A 169 0.71 -13.30 -9.69
N PHE A 170 -0.57 -13.52 -9.94
CA PHE A 170 -1.64 -12.59 -9.61
C PHE A 170 -1.65 -12.27 -8.11
N PHE A 171 -1.78 -13.31 -7.29
CA PHE A 171 -1.82 -13.26 -5.84
C PHE A 171 -0.63 -12.48 -5.26
N ALA A 172 0.59 -12.84 -5.68
CA ALA A 172 1.81 -12.21 -5.17
C ALA A 172 1.90 -10.73 -5.56
N SER A 173 1.48 -10.39 -6.79
CA SER A 173 1.46 -9.00 -7.25
C SER A 173 0.47 -8.16 -6.44
N VAL A 174 -0.72 -8.71 -6.13
CA VAL A 174 -1.71 -8.06 -5.27
C VAL A 174 -1.14 -7.82 -3.88
N LEU A 175 -0.52 -8.85 -3.29
CA LEU A 175 0.08 -8.74 -1.96
C LEU A 175 1.17 -7.67 -1.91
N ILE A 176 2.10 -7.66 -2.86
CA ILE A 176 3.20 -6.68 -2.91
C ILE A 176 2.63 -5.26 -3.01
N ARG A 177 1.68 -5.02 -3.92
CA ARG A 177 1.08 -3.70 -4.10
C ARG A 177 0.29 -3.24 -2.87
N ARG A 178 -0.36 -4.16 -2.14
CA ARG A 178 -1.02 -3.85 -0.88
C ARG A 178 0.00 -3.55 0.22
N ALA A 179 1.02 -4.39 0.38
CA ALA A 179 2.08 -4.23 1.37
C ALA A 179 2.81 -2.89 1.20
N GLN A 180 3.05 -2.44 -0.05
CA GLN A 180 3.66 -1.15 -0.35
C GLN A 180 2.84 0.08 0.08
N LYS A 181 1.53 -0.11 0.33
CA LYS A 181 0.58 0.93 0.79
C LYS A 181 0.36 0.88 2.30
N VAL A 182 0.72 -0.22 2.95
CA VAL A 182 0.60 -0.37 4.41
C VAL A 182 1.78 0.32 5.09
N ASP A 183 1.48 1.14 6.09
CA ASP A 183 2.47 1.68 7.01
C ASP A 183 2.86 0.58 8.01
N VAL A 184 3.86 -0.21 7.64
CA VAL A 184 4.34 -1.37 8.44
C VAL A 184 4.73 -0.95 9.86
N PRO A 185 5.50 0.15 10.08
CA PRO A 185 5.78 0.64 11.43
C PRO A 185 4.52 0.94 12.25
N ALA A 186 3.52 1.62 11.67
CA ALA A 186 2.28 1.95 12.39
C ALA A 186 1.50 0.69 12.80
N VAL A 187 1.38 -0.30 11.90
CA VAL A 187 0.73 -1.58 12.20
C VAL A 187 1.48 -2.34 13.30
N PHE A 188 2.81 -2.35 13.24
CA PHE A 188 3.65 -3.01 14.21
C PHE A 188 3.50 -2.38 15.61
N MET A 189 3.60 -1.06 15.70
CA MET A 189 3.50 -0.34 16.97
C MET A 189 2.11 -0.40 17.59
N ASP A 190 1.03 -0.35 16.79
CA ASP A 190 -0.33 -0.36 17.34
C ASP A 190 -0.82 -1.77 17.72
N ARG A 191 -0.63 -2.77 16.84
CA ARG A 191 -1.25 -4.09 16.99
C ARG A 191 -0.28 -5.15 17.50
N VAL A 192 0.89 -5.24 16.87
CA VAL A 192 1.86 -6.30 17.20
C VAL A 192 2.46 -6.06 18.57
N MET A 193 2.91 -4.83 18.86
CA MET A 193 3.53 -4.48 20.14
C MET A 193 2.59 -4.74 21.33
N LYS A 194 1.30 -4.40 21.22
CA LYS A 194 0.32 -4.67 22.29
C LYS A 194 0.20 -6.16 22.58
N THR A 195 0.14 -7.00 21.54
CA THR A 195 0.08 -8.45 21.67
C THR A 195 1.37 -9.03 22.26
N VAL A 196 2.53 -8.53 21.82
CA VAL A 196 3.84 -8.94 22.35
C VAL A 196 3.95 -8.58 23.83
N MET A 197 3.58 -7.35 24.22
CA MET A 197 3.61 -6.93 25.62
C MET A 197 2.68 -7.78 26.49
N LYS A 198 1.46 -8.07 26.03
CA LYS A 198 0.54 -9.00 26.70
C LYS A 198 1.16 -10.40 26.84
N HIS A 199 1.80 -10.90 25.78
CA HIS A 199 2.47 -12.20 25.82
C HIS A 199 3.61 -12.21 26.85
N ILE A 200 4.44 -11.17 26.89
CA ILE A 200 5.54 -11.04 27.86
C ILE A 200 4.99 -11.00 29.30
N GLU A 201 3.93 -10.24 29.55
CA GLU A 201 3.30 -10.15 30.87
C GLU A 201 2.77 -11.52 31.34
N ILE A 202 2.06 -12.23 30.47
CA ILE A 202 1.55 -13.58 30.76
C ILE A 202 2.71 -14.54 31.05
N MET A 203 3.76 -14.52 30.23
CA MET A 203 4.93 -15.37 30.43
C MET A 203 5.69 -15.03 31.72
N ALA A 204 5.75 -13.75 32.12
CA ALA A 204 6.35 -13.33 33.37
C ALA A 204 5.55 -13.84 34.58
N ASN A 205 4.22 -13.72 34.54
CA ASN A 205 3.32 -14.24 35.58
C ASN A 205 3.40 -15.77 35.69
N ALA A 206 3.43 -16.48 34.55
CA ALA A 206 3.63 -17.92 34.50
C ALA A 206 4.97 -18.34 35.13
N ARG A 207 6.07 -17.64 34.83
CA ARG A 207 7.39 -17.90 35.44
C ARG A 207 7.39 -17.78 36.96
N VAL A 208 6.63 -16.84 37.52
CA VAL A 208 6.51 -16.67 38.98
C VAL A 208 5.71 -17.81 39.62
N LYS A 209 4.71 -18.33 38.91
CA LYS A 209 3.83 -19.42 39.38
C LYS A 209 4.49 -20.80 39.27
N VAL A 210 5.41 -20.97 38.33
CA VAL A 210 6.17 -22.22 38.14
C VAL A 210 7.14 -22.42 39.31
N GLY A 211 6.79 -23.30 40.23
CA GLY A 211 7.74 -23.94 41.14
C GLY A 211 8.64 -24.93 40.40
N ASN A 212 9.72 -25.40 41.06
CA ASN A 212 10.84 -26.21 40.53
C ASN A 212 10.52 -27.54 39.79
N GLY A 213 9.28 -27.81 39.33
CA GLY A 213 8.92 -29.04 38.63
C GLY A 213 7.81 -28.97 37.57
N GLU A 214 7.15 -27.83 37.35
CA GLU A 214 6.15 -27.69 36.28
C GLU A 214 6.75 -27.08 35.01
N SER A 215 6.30 -27.54 33.84
CA SER A 215 6.77 -26.98 32.57
C SER A 215 6.17 -25.58 32.39
N LEU A 216 7.04 -24.61 32.09
CA LEU A 216 6.65 -23.21 31.87
C LEU A 216 5.52 -23.05 30.84
N GLU A 217 5.49 -23.93 29.84
CA GLU A 217 4.45 -23.98 28.81
C GLU A 217 3.05 -24.25 29.38
N LYS A 218 2.93 -25.17 30.34
CA LYS A 218 1.62 -25.50 30.93
C LYS A 218 1.10 -24.36 31.78
N ALA A 219 1.95 -23.79 32.63
CA ALA A 219 1.60 -22.62 33.43
C ALA A 219 1.22 -21.43 32.53
N ALA A 220 1.94 -21.20 31.43
CA ALA A 220 1.59 -20.15 30.47
C ALA A 220 0.20 -20.38 29.84
N LEU A 221 -0.11 -21.62 29.42
CA LEU A 221 -1.42 -21.95 28.85
C LEU A 221 -2.56 -21.76 29.85
N GLU A 222 -2.35 -22.09 31.11
CA GLU A 222 -3.32 -21.85 32.19
C GLU A 222 -3.54 -20.35 32.43
N GLU A 223 -2.47 -19.54 32.42
CA GLU A 223 -2.57 -18.08 32.51
C GLU A 223 -3.29 -17.47 31.32
N TYR A 224 -3.11 -18.02 30.12
CA TYR A 224 -3.87 -17.59 28.94
C TYR A 224 -5.36 -17.85 29.07
N GLY A 225 -5.76 -18.99 29.65
CA GLY A 225 -7.16 -19.31 29.95
C GLY A 225 -8.12 -19.05 28.78
N SER A 226 -9.11 -18.18 28.99
CA SER A 226 -10.11 -17.79 27.96
C SER A 226 -9.56 -16.88 26.86
N ASP A 227 -8.41 -16.25 27.07
CA ASP A 227 -7.79 -15.34 26.11
C ASP A 227 -6.91 -16.07 25.09
N LEU A 228 -6.75 -17.40 25.22
CA LEU A 228 -6.01 -18.21 24.26
C LEU A 228 -6.70 -18.20 22.90
N HIS A 229 -5.96 -17.82 21.87
CA HIS A 229 -6.47 -17.81 20.50
C HIS A 229 -6.82 -19.23 20.03
N VAL A 230 -7.95 -19.40 19.32
CA VAL A 230 -8.45 -20.72 18.86
C VAL A 230 -7.42 -21.52 18.06
N ALA A 231 -6.60 -20.84 17.27
CA ALA A 231 -5.53 -21.47 16.48
C ALA A 231 -4.43 -22.12 17.33
N LEU A 232 -4.29 -21.74 18.61
CA LEU A 232 -3.25 -22.27 19.50
C LEU A 232 -3.71 -23.50 20.30
N GLN A 233 -4.98 -23.91 20.18
CA GLN A 233 -5.52 -25.05 20.95
C GLN A 233 -5.02 -26.40 20.42
N SER A 234 -4.92 -26.54 19.09
CA SER A 234 -4.39 -27.74 18.46
C SER A 234 -3.90 -27.43 17.05
N ARG A 235 -3.01 -28.28 16.52
CA ARG A 235 -2.55 -28.17 15.13
C ARG A 235 -3.70 -28.29 14.12
N LYS A 236 -4.77 -29.02 14.47
CA LYS A 236 -5.96 -29.15 13.63
C LYS A 236 -6.76 -27.84 13.59
N ASP A 237 -6.92 -27.19 14.74
CA ASP A 237 -7.64 -25.93 14.85
C ASP A 237 -6.86 -24.76 14.25
N GLU A 238 -5.53 -24.79 14.35
CA GLU A 238 -4.64 -23.88 13.63
C GLU A 238 -4.88 -23.96 12.12
N LEU A 239 -4.81 -25.16 11.55
CA LEU A 239 -5.02 -25.36 10.12
C LEU A 239 -6.44 -24.97 9.70
N LEU A 240 -7.46 -25.25 10.52
CA LEU A 240 -8.84 -24.82 10.25
C LEU A 240 -8.98 -23.30 10.26
N TYR A 241 -8.35 -22.63 11.22
CA TYR A 241 -8.32 -21.17 11.31
C TYR A 241 -7.63 -20.57 10.08
N LEU A 242 -6.46 -21.08 9.69
CA LEU A 242 -5.72 -20.59 8.52
C LEU A 242 -6.47 -20.84 7.21
N ARG A 243 -7.17 -21.98 7.07
CA ARG A 243 -8.07 -22.22 5.93
C ARG A 243 -9.17 -21.17 5.88
N LYS A 244 -9.80 -20.87 7.02
CA LYS A 244 -10.88 -19.88 7.05
C LYS A 244 -10.39 -18.47 6.77
N LEU A 245 -9.23 -18.11 7.31
CA LEU A 245 -8.56 -16.85 7.03
C LEU A 245 -8.25 -16.71 5.53
N THR A 246 -7.70 -17.77 4.95
CA THR A 246 -7.37 -17.82 3.52
C THR A 246 -8.61 -17.65 2.64
N GLU A 247 -9.72 -18.34 2.95
CA GLU A 247 -11.00 -18.16 2.26
C GLU A 247 -11.52 -16.71 2.35
N MET A 248 -11.45 -16.09 3.53
CA MET A 248 -11.88 -14.70 3.72
C MET A 248 -11.02 -13.71 2.93
N LEU A 249 -9.76 -14.05 2.66
CA LEU A 249 -8.84 -13.22 1.91
C LEU A 249 -8.98 -13.38 0.38
N PHE A 250 -9.55 -14.48 -0.12
CA PHE A 250 -9.67 -14.76 -1.56
C PHE A 250 -10.35 -13.65 -2.38
N PRO A 251 -11.49 -13.07 -1.97
CA PRO A 251 -12.12 -11.98 -2.73
C PRO A 251 -11.20 -10.75 -2.91
N PHE A 252 -10.16 -10.64 -2.09
CA PHE A 252 -9.23 -9.53 -2.08
C PHE A 252 -7.89 -9.86 -2.76
N LEU A 253 -7.58 -11.14 -2.97
CA LEU A 253 -6.27 -11.61 -3.43
C LEU A 253 -6.32 -12.41 -4.73
N LEU A 254 -7.47 -12.96 -5.11
CA LEU A 254 -7.66 -13.75 -6.32
C LEU A 254 -8.49 -12.99 -7.36
N PRO A 255 -8.39 -13.37 -8.65
CA PRO A 255 -9.31 -12.90 -9.67
C PRO A 255 -10.74 -13.36 -9.35
N PRO A 256 -11.78 -12.54 -9.58
CA PRO A 256 -13.17 -12.90 -9.27
C PRO A 256 -13.64 -14.16 -9.99
N LYS A 257 -13.21 -14.37 -11.25
CA LYS A 257 -13.51 -15.60 -12.01
C LYS A 257 -12.93 -16.87 -11.37
N ALA A 258 -11.78 -16.77 -10.68
CA ALA A 258 -11.15 -17.92 -10.03
C ALA A 258 -11.93 -18.37 -8.78
N THR A 259 -12.68 -17.47 -8.14
CA THR A 259 -13.53 -17.80 -6.99
C THR A 259 -14.84 -18.49 -7.39
N ASP A 260 -15.27 -18.36 -8.65
CA ASP A 260 -16.49 -19.00 -9.16
C ASP A 260 -16.32 -20.52 -9.32
N CYS A 261 -15.11 -20.97 -9.65
CA CYS A 261 -14.78 -22.39 -9.73
C CYS A 261 -14.50 -22.96 -8.33
N ARG A 262 -15.51 -23.65 -7.75
CA ARG A 262 -15.40 -24.25 -6.41
C ARG A 262 -14.22 -25.20 -6.25
N SER A 263 -13.94 -26.04 -7.24
CA SER A 263 -12.83 -27.02 -7.17
C SER A 263 -11.47 -26.32 -7.13
N LEU A 264 -11.27 -25.31 -7.97
CA LEU A 264 -10.05 -24.51 -8.00
C LEU A 264 -9.90 -23.71 -6.70
N ALA A 265 -10.96 -23.07 -6.21
CA ALA A 265 -10.94 -22.34 -4.96
C ALA A 265 -10.57 -23.25 -3.76
N LEU A 266 -11.13 -24.47 -3.69
CA LEU A 266 -10.76 -25.43 -2.65
C LEU A 266 -9.30 -25.88 -2.76
N LEU A 267 -8.81 -26.16 -3.97
CA LEU A 267 -7.41 -26.51 -4.20
C LEU A 267 -6.48 -25.38 -3.75
N LEU A 268 -6.74 -24.16 -4.21
CA LEU A 268 -5.96 -22.97 -3.82
C LEU A 268 -6.02 -22.76 -2.32
N ARG A 269 -7.16 -23.00 -1.65
CA ARG A 269 -7.26 -22.87 -0.19
C ARG A 269 -6.32 -23.85 0.51
N GLU A 270 -6.33 -25.12 0.11
CA GLU A 270 -5.47 -26.13 0.73
C GLU A 270 -4.00 -25.84 0.49
N VAL A 271 -3.63 -25.47 -0.74
CA VAL A 271 -2.24 -25.13 -1.07
C VAL A 271 -1.80 -23.87 -0.33
N MET A 272 -2.59 -22.80 -0.34
CA MET A 272 -2.22 -21.56 0.34
C MET A 272 -2.18 -21.73 1.86
N ALA A 273 -3.20 -22.31 2.48
CA ALA A 273 -3.23 -22.47 3.92
C ALA A 273 -2.19 -23.49 4.43
N GLY A 274 -2.12 -24.66 3.81
CA GLY A 274 -1.30 -25.77 4.27
C GLY A 274 0.16 -25.71 3.82
N SER A 275 0.43 -25.21 2.61
CA SER A 275 1.77 -25.23 2.02
C SER A 275 2.52 -23.92 2.14
N VAL A 276 1.81 -22.80 2.30
CA VAL A 276 2.41 -21.46 2.35
C VAL A 276 2.24 -20.85 3.73
N VAL A 277 1.00 -20.60 4.16
CA VAL A 277 0.74 -19.84 5.39
C VAL A 277 1.16 -20.62 6.64
N LEU A 278 0.81 -21.91 6.75
CA LEU A 278 1.16 -22.73 7.92
C LEU A 278 2.68 -22.88 8.11
N PRO A 279 3.49 -23.27 7.10
CA PRO A 279 4.95 -23.31 7.28
C PRO A 279 5.57 -21.93 7.51
N THR A 280 4.97 -20.86 6.97
CA THR A 280 5.41 -19.49 7.26
C THR A 280 5.17 -19.15 8.73
N MET A 281 4.03 -19.54 9.30
CA MET A 281 3.75 -19.33 10.72
C MET A 281 4.71 -20.14 11.61
N ASP A 282 5.02 -21.38 11.25
CA ASP A 282 6.01 -22.20 11.97
C ASP A 282 7.40 -21.54 11.95
N PHE A 283 7.83 -21.05 10.78
CA PHE A 283 9.09 -20.32 10.63
C PHE A 283 9.09 -19.02 11.44
N MET A 284 8.00 -18.25 11.42
CA MET A 284 7.91 -17.00 12.19
C MET A 284 7.83 -17.22 13.70
N ALA A 285 7.31 -18.37 14.15
CA ALA A 285 7.20 -18.74 15.55
C ALA A 285 8.48 -19.41 16.10
N ASP A 286 9.41 -19.78 15.22
CA ASP A 286 10.68 -20.38 15.61
C ASP A 286 11.52 -19.40 16.46
N PRO A 287 11.99 -19.81 17.65
CA PRO A 287 12.72 -18.92 18.57
C PRO A 287 13.97 -18.30 17.96
N ASP A 288 14.74 -19.04 17.15
CA ASP A 288 15.95 -18.52 16.51
C ASP A 288 15.59 -17.45 15.48
N THR A 289 14.51 -17.66 14.72
CA THR A 289 14.00 -16.69 13.76
C THR A 289 13.49 -15.43 14.45
N VAL A 290 12.74 -15.56 15.56
CA VAL A 290 12.29 -14.42 16.37
C VAL A 290 13.48 -13.65 16.94
N ASN A 291 14.47 -14.36 17.49
CA ASN A 291 15.70 -13.75 18.01
C ASN A 291 16.46 -12.99 16.91
N LEU A 292 16.60 -13.58 15.73
CA LEU A 292 17.20 -12.94 14.56
C LEU A 292 16.44 -11.68 14.15
N MET A 293 15.10 -11.72 14.12
CA MET A 293 14.28 -10.53 13.83
C MET A 293 14.54 -9.42 14.84
N VAL A 294 14.55 -9.72 16.14
CA VAL A 294 14.84 -8.74 17.21
C VAL A 294 16.23 -8.15 17.04
N LEU A 295 17.24 -8.99 16.76
CA LEU A 295 18.61 -8.52 16.50
C LEU A 295 18.62 -7.56 15.32
N ILE A 296 18.01 -7.90 14.19
CA ILE A 296 17.95 -7.05 13.00
C ILE A 296 17.30 -5.69 13.29
N PHE A 297 16.27 -5.63 14.15
CA PHE A 297 15.58 -4.38 14.47
C PHE A 297 16.30 -3.52 15.52
N VAL A 298 17.04 -4.13 16.44
CA VAL A 298 17.74 -3.44 17.53
C VAL A 298 19.17 -3.06 17.14
N ASP A 299 19.79 -3.86 16.29
CA ASP A 299 21.15 -3.66 15.83
C ASP A 299 21.25 -2.37 15.00
N GLN A 300 22.06 -1.43 15.49
CA GLN A 300 22.32 -0.16 14.83
C GLN A 300 23.57 -0.21 13.95
N THR A 301 24.25 -1.36 13.86
CA THR A 301 25.35 -1.52 12.93
C THR A 301 24.81 -1.40 11.50
N PRO A 302 25.43 -0.58 10.65
CA PRO A 302 25.03 -0.49 9.26
C PRO A 302 25.22 -1.87 8.61
N PRO A 303 24.25 -2.33 7.78
CA PRO A 303 24.42 -3.57 7.03
C PRO A 303 25.73 -3.53 6.25
N GLU A 304 26.42 -4.67 6.19
CA GLU A 304 27.67 -4.79 5.45
C GLU A 304 27.47 -4.27 4.01
N GLU A 305 28.38 -3.40 3.54
CA GLU A 305 28.24 -2.78 2.22
C GLU A 305 28.18 -3.88 1.16
N ALA A 306 27.09 -3.89 0.39
CA ALA A 306 26.91 -4.89 -0.66
C ALA A 306 28.04 -4.79 -1.68
N THR A 307 28.90 -5.81 -1.72
CA THR A 307 30.03 -5.94 -2.64
C THR A 307 29.61 -6.10 -4.10
N GLU A 308 28.36 -6.48 -4.33
CA GLU A 308 27.80 -6.67 -5.66
C GLU A 308 26.93 -5.49 -6.10
N ALA A 309 27.04 -5.15 -7.39
CA ALA A 309 26.17 -4.16 -8.00
C ALA A 309 24.68 -4.53 -7.83
N PRO A 310 23.78 -3.56 -7.62
CA PRO A 310 22.36 -3.82 -7.45
C PRO A 310 21.80 -4.52 -8.70
N SER A 311 21.23 -5.71 -8.49
CA SER A 311 20.65 -6.53 -9.55
C SER A 311 19.59 -5.77 -10.36
N PRO A 312 19.46 -6.04 -11.68
CA PRO A 312 18.56 -5.30 -12.55
C PRO A 312 17.09 -5.44 -12.13
N LEU A 313 16.30 -4.42 -12.45
CA LEU A 313 14.85 -4.41 -12.26
C LEU A 313 14.18 -5.19 -13.39
N VAL A 314 13.42 -6.22 -13.02
CA VAL A 314 12.70 -7.09 -13.97
C VAL A 314 11.19 -7.04 -13.71
N PRO A 315 10.35 -7.27 -14.74
CA PRO A 315 8.91 -7.43 -14.56
C PRO A 315 8.61 -8.62 -13.65
N PHE A 316 7.82 -8.38 -12.61
CA PHE A 316 7.58 -9.36 -11.55
C PHE A 316 6.95 -10.66 -12.06
N LEU A 317 7.59 -11.79 -11.74
CA LEU A 317 7.28 -13.18 -12.04
C LEU A 317 6.93 -13.47 -13.50
N HIS A 318 7.44 -12.67 -14.43
CA HIS A 318 7.16 -12.85 -15.85
C HIS A 318 7.69 -14.17 -16.39
N ARG A 319 8.94 -14.50 -16.09
CA ARG A 319 9.56 -15.77 -16.53
C ARG A 319 8.89 -16.99 -15.89
N TYR A 320 8.41 -16.85 -14.65
CA TYR A 320 7.72 -17.93 -13.93
C TYR A 320 6.38 -18.29 -14.60
N ALA A 321 5.60 -17.27 -14.98
CA ALA A 321 4.35 -17.44 -15.71
C ALA A 321 4.55 -17.96 -17.14
N ASP A 322 5.55 -17.42 -17.85
CA ASP A 322 5.73 -17.68 -19.29
C ASP A 322 6.41 -19.03 -19.60
N ALA A 323 7.09 -19.67 -18.64
CA ALA A 323 7.97 -20.82 -18.87
C ALA A 323 7.31 -22.06 -19.52
N SER A 324 5.97 -22.13 -19.60
CA SER A 324 5.25 -23.35 -19.98
C SER A 324 4.13 -23.15 -21.02
N ALA A 325 4.02 -21.96 -21.63
CA ALA A 325 3.12 -21.72 -22.78
C ALA A 325 3.51 -22.48 -24.07
N ARG A 326 4.21 -23.62 -23.96
CA ARG A 326 4.69 -24.47 -25.06
C ARG A 326 3.62 -25.38 -25.65
N LYS A 327 2.50 -25.61 -24.94
CA LYS A 327 1.35 -26.32 -25.48
C LYS A 327 0.13 -25.40 -25.43
N PRO A 328 -0.37 -24.90 -26.59
CA PRO A 328 -1.62 -24.15 -26.59
C PRO A 328 -2.74 -25.09 -26.13
N SER A 329 -3.56 -24.63 -25.17
CA SER A 329 -4.79 -25.33 -24.81
C SER A 329 -5.62 -25.58 -26.07
N VAL A 330 -6.24 -26.76 -26.17
CA VAL A 330 -7.13 -27.11 -27.30
C VAL A 330 -8.31 -26.13 -27.41
N LEU A 331 -8.65 -25.44 -26.32
CA LEU A 331 -9.69 -24.42 -26.25
C LEU A 331 -9.18 -22.99 -26.50
N LYS A 332 -7.88 -22.81 -26.76
CA LYS A 332 -7.31 -21.50 -27.06
C LYS A 332 -7.71 -21.13 -28.49
N LEU A 333 -8.66 -20.22 -28.61
CA LEU A 333 -9.01 -19.61 -29.88
C LEU A 333 -7.95 -18.55 -30.22
N GLU A 334 -7.43 -18.58 -31.44
CA GLU A 334 -6.58 -17.49 -31.92
C GLU A 334 -7.46 -16.31 -32.34
N LEU A 335 -6.92 -15.08 -32.27
CA LEU A 335 -7.66 -13.89 -32.70
C LEU A 335 -8.06 -13.99 -34.18
N LYS A 336 -7.22 -14.64 -35.00
CA LYS A 336 -7.50 -14.92 -36.41
C LYS A 336 -8.76 -15.78 -36.58
N ASP A 337 -8.83 -16.90 -35.85
CA ASP A 337 -9.99 -17.80 -35.89
C ASP A 337 -11.29 -17.10 -35.43
N ILE A 338 -11.19 -16.26 -34.39
CA ILE A 338 -12.32 -15.47 -33.88
C ILE A 338 -12.80 -14.48 -34.95
N ARG A 339 -11.88 -13.88 -35.71
CA ARG A 339 -12.20 -12.89 -36.76
C ARG A 339 -12.78 -13.54 -38.01
N GLU A 340 -12.32 -14.73 -38.39
CA GLU A 340 -12.80 -15.45 -39.57
C GLU A 340 -14.24 -15.97 -39.40
N GLN A 341 -14.61 -16.37 -38.17
CA GLN A 341 -15.95 -16.87 -37.88
C GLN A 341 -16.90 -15.76 -37.39
N GLN A 342 -17.91 -15.43 -38.20
CA GLN A 342 -18.89 -14.37 -37.89
C GLN A 342 -19.57 -14.55 -36.52
N ASP A 343 -19.96 -15.77 -36.16
CA ASP A 343 -20.62 -16.07 -34.89
C ASP A 343 -19.69 -15.85 -33.68
N LEU A 344 -18.41 -16.22 -33.79
CA LEU A 344 -17.42 -15.98 -32.74
C LEU A 344 -17.08 -14.51 -32.63
N LEU A 345 -16.89 -13.82 -33.77
CA LEU A 345 -16.66 -12.39 -33.81
C LEU A 345 -17.80 -11.61 -33.14
N PHE A 346 -19.06 -11.99 -33.38
CA PHE A 346 -20.20 -11.36 -32.72
C PHE A 346 -20.19 -11.55 -31.20
N ARG A 347 -19.88 -12.77 -30.73
CA ARG A 347 -19.74 -13.05 -29.29
C ARG A 347 -18.59 -12.26 -28.68
N PHE A 348 -17.46 -12.18 -29.38
CA PHE A 348 -16.29 -11.42 -28.96
C PHE A 348 -16.58 -9.92 -28.90
N ILE A 349 -17.30 -9.36 -29.88
CA ILE A 349 -17.75 -7.95 -29.86
C ILE A 349 -18.69 -7.70 -28.67
N ASN A 350 -19.60 -8.63 -28.36
CA ASN A 350 -20.47 -8.49 -27.19
C ASN A 350 -19.69 -8.55 -25.87
N PHE A 351 -18.66 -9.40 -25.80
CA PHE A 351 -17.71 -9.41 -24.69
C PHE A 351 -16.99 -8.05 -24.58
N LEU A 352 -16.39 -7.56 -25.68
CA LEU A 352 -15.73 -6.24 -25.70
C LEU A 352 -16.69 -5.09 -25.35
N LYS A 353 -17.99 -5.20 -25.67
CA LYS A 353 -19.03 -4.24 -25.26
C LYS A 353 -19.27 -4.25 -23.75
N GLN A 354 -19.36 -5.44 -23.14
CA GLN A 354 -19.51 -5.56 -21.68
C GLN A 354 -18.31 -4.97 -20.96
N GLU A 355 -17.13 -5.21 -21.53
CA GLU A 355 -15.81 -4.80 -21.06
C GLU A 355 -15.44 -3.34 -21.41
N GLY A 356 -16.20 -2.67 -22.27
CA GLY A 356 -15.96 -1.28 -22.68
C GLY A 356 -14.75 -1.07 -23.61
N ALA A 357 -14.28 -2.12 -24.29
CA ALA A 357 -13.06 -2.14 -25.10
C ALA A 357 -13.31 -2.28 -26.62
N VAL A 358 -14.53 -2.00 -27.09
CA VAL A 358 -14.89 -2.10 -28.52
C VAL A 358 -14.01 -1.22 -29.41
N HIS A 359 -13.64 -0.03 -28.93
CA HIS A 359 -12.79 0.91 -29.64
C HIS A 359 -11.40 0.34 -29.97
N VAL A 360 -10.89 -0.61 -29.19
CA VAL A 360 -9.61 -1.29 -29.45
C VAL A 360 -9.70 -2.10 -30.74
N LEU A 361 -10.80 -2.85 -30.91
CA LEU A 361 -11.04 -3.61 -32.14
C LEU A 361 -11.35 -2.67 -33.33
N GLN A 362 -12.09 -1.57 -33.10
CA GLN A 362 -12.39 -0.58 -34.15
C GLN A 362 -11.13 0.12 -34.66
N PHE A 363 -10.20 0.48 -33.78
CA PHE A 363 -8.89 1.01 -34.18
C PHE A 363 -8.12 0.00 -35.03
N CYS A 364 -8.08 -1.27 -34.60
CA CYS A 364 -7.39 -2.33 -35.34
C CYS A 364 -7.91 -2.45 -36.78
N LEU A 365 -9.24 -2.46 -36.95
CA LEU A 365 -9.88 -2.53 -38.27
C LEU A 365 -9.64 -1.26 -39.10
N ALA A 366 -9.73 -0.07 -38.48
CA ALA A 366 -9.48 1.20 -39.17
C ALA A 366 -8.03 1.34 -39.62
N ALA A 367 -7.07 0.87 -38.81
CA ALA A 367 -5.65 0.89 -39.16
C ALA A 367 -5.31 -0.12 -40.27
N GLU A 368 -5.93 -1.30 -40.28
CA GLU A 368 -5.80 -2.26 -41.39
C GLU A 368 -6.34 -1.68 -42.70
N GLU A 369 -7.57 -1.15 -42.68
CA GLU A 369 -8.19 -0.56 -43.87
C GLU A 369 -7.37 0.62 -44.41
N PHE A 370 -6.80 1.44 -43.51
CA PHE A 370 -5.90 2.52 -43.89
C PHE A 370 -4.58 2.00 -44.49
N ASN A 371 -3.96 0.99 -43.88
CA ASN A 371 -2.73 0.38 -44.38
C ASN A 371 -2.92 -0.24 -45.78
N ASP A 372 -4.05 -0.88 -46.03
CA ASP A 372 -4.36 -1.44 -47.36
C ASP A 372 -4.50 -0.34 -48.41
N LYS A 373 -5.14 0.79 -48.06
CA LYS A 373 -5.31 1.92 -48.99
C LYS A 373 -3.99 2.65 -49.25
N ILE A 374 -3.17 2.88 -48.22
CA ILE A 374 -1.94 3.68 -48.35
C ILE A 374 -0.83 2.95 -49.12
N LEU A 375 -0.86 1.61 -49.15
CA LEU A 375 0.10 0.78 -49.90
C LEU A 375 -0.19 0.70 -51.41
N SER A 376 -1.29 1.30 -51.87
CA SER A 376 -1.61 1.34 -53.31
C SER A 376 -0.66 2.30 -54.07
N PRO A 377 -0.07 1.88 -55.21
CA PRO A 377 1.00 2.61 -55.89
C PRO A 377 0.57 3.85 -56.68
N GLU A 378 -0.73 4.06 -56.91
CA GLU A 378 -1.29 5.21 -57.64
C GLU A 378 -2.35 5.91 -56.80
N LEU A 379 -1.92 6.80 -55.90
CA LEU A 379 -2.83 7.63 -55.10
C LEU A 379 -3.13 8.92 -55.83
N SER A 380 -4.41 9.14 -56.17
CA SER A 380 -4.87 10.44 -56.68
C SER A 380 -4.90 11.51 -55.59
N ASP A 381 -4.86 12.79 -55.98
CA ASP A 381 -4.89 13.92 -55.03
C ASP A 381 -6.18 13.93 -54.18
N SER A 382 -7.30 13.46 -54.75
CA SER A 382 -8.57 13.25 -54.04
C SER A 382 -8.50 12.12 -53.00
N GLU A 383 -7.74 11.07 -53.27
CA GLU A 383 -7.56 9.96 -52.33
C GLU A 383 -6.61 10.34 -51.19
N LEU A 384 -5.56 11.12 -51.47
CA LEU A 384 -4.67 11.66 -50.44
C LEU A 384 -5.43 12.55 -49.45
N GLN A 385 -6.34 13.40 -49.93
CA GLN A 385 -7.20 14.20 -49.05
C GLN A 385 -8.13 13.34 -48.19
N ARG A 386 -8.69 12.26 -48.76
CA ARG A 386 -9.52 11.32 -48.00
C ARG A 386 -8.71 10.59 -46.92
N LEU A 387 -7.53 10.08 -47.27
CA LEU A 387 -6.62 9.41 -46.33
C LEU A 387 -6.16 10.37 -45.23
N HIS A 388 -5.86 11.63 -45.57
CA HIS A 388 -5.57 12.65 -44.57
C HIS A 388 -6.75 12.82 -43.60
N GLY A 389 -7.97 12.88 -44.11
CA GLY A 389 -9.18 12.91 -43.29
C GLY A 389 -9.32 11.69 -42.37
N GLU A 390 -8.95 10.49 -42.84
CA GLU A 390 -8.92 9.27 -42.02
C GLU A 390 -7.87 9.35 -40.90
N VAL A 391 -6.65 9.86 -41.17
CA VAL A 391 -5.61 10.07 -40.15
C VAL A 391 -6.05 11.09 -39.10
N VAL A 392 -6.64 12.20 -39.54
CA VAL A 392 -7.21 13.22 -38.64
C VAL A 392 -8.29 12.61 -37.76
N HIS A 393 -9.17 11.78 -38.32
CA HIS A 393 -10.19 11.07 -37.58
C HIS A 393 -9.59 10.10 -36.55
N ILE A 394 -8.58 9.32 -36.94
CA ILE A 394 -7.86 8.40 -36.06
C ILE A 394 -7.22 9.17 -34.90
N TYR A 395 -6.54 10.29 -35.18
CA TYR A 395 -5.90 11.13 -34.18
C TYR A 395 -6.90 11.69 -33.16
N HIS A 396 -7.98 12.34 -33.63
CA HIS A 396 -9.00 12.92 -32.75
C HIS A 396 -9.78 11.87 -31.95
N THR A 397 -9.96 10.66 -32.50
CA THR A 397 -10.76 9.62 -31.87
C THR A 397 -9.94 8.79 -30.87
N TYR A 398 -8.71 8.38 -31.23
CA TYR A 398 -7.94 7.41 -30.45
C TYR A 398 -6.68 7.96 -29.80
N CYS A 399 -6.11 9.09 -30.25
CA CYS A 399 -4.84 9.60 -29.73
C CYS A 399 -5.01 10.78 -28.77
N LEU A 400 -6.07 11.57 -28.94
CA LEU A 400 -6.27 12.83 -28.22
C LEU A 400 -6.69 12.63 -26.75
N ASP A 401 -6.09 13.38 -25.82
CA ASP A 401 -6.32 13.24 -24.37
C ASP A 401 -7.75 13.50 -23.89
N GLU A 402 -8.53 14.20 -24.70
CA GLU A 402 -9.94 14.56 -24.45
C GLU A 402 -10.92 13.63 -25.15
N SER A 403 -10.43 12.76 -26.04
CA SER A 403 -11.29 11.85 -26.80
C SER A 403 -11.95 10.85 -25.86
N PHE A 404 -13.13 10.39 -26.27
CA PHE A 404 -13.72 9.23 -25.62
C PHE A 404 -12.83 8.04 -25.95
N ASP A 405 -12.68 7.61 -27.19
CA ASP A 405 -12.07 6.31 -27.49
C ASP A 405 -10.52 6.24 -27.43
N LYS A 406 -9.89 7.03 -26.55
CA LYS A 406 -8.42 7.13 -26.42
C LYS A 406 -7.73 5.79 -26.13
N ILE A 407 -6.75 5.42 -26.93
CA ILE A 407 -5.86 4.30 -26.65
C ILE A 407 -4.52 4.85 -26.12
N ARG A 408 -3.94 4.19 -25.11
CA ARG A 408 -2.66 4.60 -24.52
C ARG A 408 -1.50 4.10 -25.38
N PHE A 409 -1.03 4.94 -26.28
CA PHE A 409 0.20 4.73 -27.03
C PHE A 409 1.42 5.35 -26.34
N ASP A 410 2.61 4.98 -26.79
CA ASP A 410 3.84 5.67 -26.43
C ASP A 410 3.84 7.11 -26.96
N SER A 411 4.57 7.99 -26.28
CA SER A 411 4.54 9.44 -26.57
C SER A 411 4.94 9.75 -28.01
N PHE A 412 5.96 9.06 -28.54
CA PHE A 412 6.44 9.27 -29.90
C PHE A 412 5.39 8.92 -30.97
N ILE A 413 4.61 7.84 -30.78
CA ILE A 413 3.54 7.43 -31.71
C ILE A 413 2.48 8.54 -31.79
N THR A 414 2.10 9.07 -30.63
CA THR A 414 1.07 10.12 -30.53
C THR A 414 1.54 11.43 -31.16
N GLU A 415 2.82 11.78 -30.99
CA GLU A 415 3.45 12.97 -31.57
C GLU A 415 3.59 12.86 -33.09
N ASP A 416 4.03 11.71 -33.59
CA ASP A 416 4.18 11.45 -35.03
C ASP A 416 2.83 11.52 -35.76
N ILE A 417 1.79 10.88 -35.21
CA ILE A 417 0.43 10.93 -35.77
C ILE A 417 -0.12 12.36 -35.70
N ARG A 418 0.14 13.11 -34.62
CA ARG A 418 -0.26 14.52 -34.50
C ARG A 418 0.37 15.39 -35.60
N SER A 419 1.68 15.24 -35.81
CA SER A 419 2.44 16.00 -36.79
C SER A 419 1.83 15.87 -38.20
N ILE A 420 1.38 14.66 -38.54
CA ILE A 420 0.78 14.38 -39.85
C ILE A 420 -0.68 14.87 -39.91
N ALA A 421 -1.44 14.74 -38.82
CA ALA A 421 -2.83 15.21 -38.76
C ALA A 421 -2.96 16.75 -38.79
N GLU A 422 -2.00 17.47 -38.22
CA GLU A 422 -1.95 18.94 -38.23
C GLU A 422 -1.23 19.51 -39.46
N GLY A 423 -0.53 18.65 -40.21
CA GLY A 423 0.23 19.00 -41.40
C GLY A 423 -0.60 19.12 -42.69
N PRO A 424 0.05 19.36 -43.83
CA PRO A 424 -0.61 19.34 -45.13
C PRO A 424 -0.98 17.90 -45.56
N TYR A 425 -2.03 17.75 -46.37
CA TYR A 425 -2.51 16.44 -46.84
C TYR A 425 -1.45 15.61 -47.60
N SER A 426 -0.43 16.26 -48.17
CA SER A 426 0.71 15.60 -48.82
C SER A 426 1.56 14.78 -47.85
N ASP A 427 1.53 15.10 -46.56
CA ASP A 427 2.37 14.46 -45.54
C ASP A 427 1.88 13.06 -45.18
N VAL A 428 0.66 12.68 -45.59
CA VAL A 428 0.16 11.31 -45.48
C VAL A 428 1.09 10.32 -46.16
N VAL A 429 1.74 10.69 -47.26
CA VAL A 429 2.70 9.81 -47.95
C VAL A 429 3.87 9.42 -47.05
N LYS A 430 4.25 10.29 -46.09
CA LYS A 430 5.32 9.98 -45.12
C LYS A 430 4.96 8.76 -44.27
N LEU A 431 3.67 8.51 -44.00
CA LEU A 431 3.19 7.35 -43.24
C LEU A 431 3.52 6.01 -43.93
N GLN A 432 3.75 5.98 -45.24
CA GLN A 432 4.23 4.77 -45.93
C GLN A 432 5.63 4.34 -45.44
N THR A 433 6.43 5.31 -44.97
CA THR A 433 7.82 5.08 -44.53
C THR A 433 7.99 5.16 -43.03
N MET A 434 7.04 5.76 -42.30
CA MET A 434 7.10 5.92 -40.85
C MET A 434 6.60 4.66 -40.14
N ARG A 435 7.23 4.35 -38.99
CA ARG A 435 6.88 3.16 -38.20
C ARG A 435 5.73 3.38 -37.24
N CYS A 436 5.33 4.63 -37.00
CA CYS A 436 4.37 5.00 -35.96
C CYS A 436 3.03 4.27 -36.07
N LEU A 437 2.41 4.21 -37.27
CA LEU A 437 1.11 3.55 -37.44
C LEU A 437 1.22 2.02 -37.34
N PHE A 438 2.30 1.44 -37.84
CA PHE A 438 2.57 0.01 -37.71
C PHE A 438 2.81 -0.39 -36.24
N GLU A 439 3.60 0.38 -35.50
CA GLU A 439 3.84 0.13 -34.07
C GLU A 439 2.57 0.36 -33.23
N ALA A 440 1.74 1.34 -33.59
CA ALA A 440 0.42 1.53 -32.98
C ALA A 440 -0.51 0.33 -33.22
N TYR A 441 -0.54 -0.18 -34.45
CA TYR A 441 -1.30 -1.37 -34.83
C TYR A 441 -0.80 -2.62 -34.08
N GLU A 442 0.50 -2.88 -34.08
CA GLU A 442 1.12 -4.00 -33.35
C GLU A 442 0.83 -3.93 -31.84
N HIS A 443 0.88 -2.73 -31.25
CA HIS A 443 0.54 -2.53 -29.84
C HIS A 443 -0.91 -2.95 -29.55
N VAL A 444 -1.85 -2.52 -30.38
CA VAL A 444 -3.28 -2.84 -30.25
C VAL A 444 -3.57 -4.31 -30.53
N LEU A 445 -2.92 -4.89 -31.54
CA LEU A 445 -3.03 -6.31 -31.85
C LEU A 445 -2.50 -7.16 -30.68
N SER A 446 -1.35 -6.79 -30.11
CA SER A 446 -0.80 -7.46 -28.94
C SER A 446 -1.73 -7.36 -27.74
N LEU A 447 -2.42 -6.23 -27.57
CA LEU A 447 -3.42 -6.06 -26.53
C LEU A 447 -4.63 -6.98 -26.76
N LEU A 448 -5.17 -7.05 -27.99
CA LEU A 448 -6.25 -7.98 -28.31
C LEU A 448 -5.85 -9.43 -28.07
N GLU A 449 -4.68 -9.85 -28.55
CA GLU A 449 -4.22 -11.24 -28.47
C GLU A 449 -3.77 -11.69 -27.08
N LYS A 450 -3.05 -10.86 -26.33
CA LYS A 450 -2.46 -11.26 -25.04
C LYS A 450 -3.35 -10.96 -23.84
N VAL A 451 -4.33 -10.07 -24.02
CA VAL A 451 -5.22 -9.64 -22.93
C VAL A 451 -6.65 -10.09 -23.20
N PHE A 452 -7.26 -9.61 -24.28
CA PHE A 452 -8.70 -9.79 -24.49
C PHE A 452 -9.07 -11.20 -24.97
N THR A 453 -8.29 -11.80 -25.86
CA THR A 453 -8.53 -13.16 -26.36
C THR A 453 -8.49 -14.20 -25.25
N PRO A 454 -7.48 -14.23 -24.34
CA PRO A 454 -7.51 -15.11 -23.18
C PRO A 454 -8.73 -14.86 -22.29
N MET A 455 -9.04 -13.60 -21.98
CA MET A 455 -10.21 -13.27 -21.15
C MET A 455 -11.56 -13.64 -21.76
N PHE A 456 -11.62 -13.80 -23.07
CA PHE A 456 -12.80 -14.30 -23.78
C PHE A 456 -12.89 -15.83 -23.77
N CYS A 457 -11.75 -16.52 -23.85
CA CYS A 457 -11.69 -17.99 -23.80
C CYS A 457 -11.92 -18.55 -22.38
N HIS A 458 -11.69 -17.74 -21.34
CA HIS A 458 -11.90 -18.07 -19.91
C HIS A 458 -13.12 -17.37 -19.32
#